data_AF-A0A9D7R422-F1
#
_entry.id   AF-A0A9D7R422-F1
#
_cell.length_a   1.000
_cell.length_b   1.000
_cell.length_c   1.000
_cell.angle_alpha   90.00
_cell.angle_beta   90.00
_cell.angle_gamma   90.00
#
_symmetry.space_group_name_H-M   'P 1'
#
loop_
_entity.id
_entity.type
_entity.pdbx_description
1 polymer ?
#
loop_
_entity_poly.entity_id
_entity_poly.type
_entity_poly.pdbx_seq_one_letter_code
_entity_poly.pdbx_strand_id
1 'polypeptide(L)' 'MKQPDGLKDLEKLYITKVLEENGWNKMKAAQNLGIDRKTLYKKIREYGLE' A
#
# COMPACT_ATOMS: atom_id res chain seq x y z
N MET A 1 16.19 -3.58 15.43
CA MET A 1 15.53 -3.25 14.14
C MET A 1 14.35 -4.20 14.00
N LYS A 2 13.11 -3.71 13.94
CA LYS A 2 11.94 -4.61 13.78
C LYS A 2 11.94 -5.10 12.33
N GLN A 3 12.20 -6.39 12.13
CA GLN A 3 11.91 -7.05 10.85
C GLN A 3 10.38 -7.12 10.72
N PRO A 4 9.81 -6.93 9.53
CA PRO A 4 8.39 -7.16 9.32
C PRO A 4 8.12 -8.66 9.53
N ASP A 5 7.52 -9.00 10.68
CA ASP A 5 7.33 -10.38 11.16
C ASP A 5 6.25 -11.17 10.37
N GLY A 6 5.78 -10.65 9.22
CA GLY A 6 4.81 -11.36 8.38
C GLY A 6 4.58 -10.76 6.99
N LEU A 7 3.97 -11.56 6.12
CA LEU A 7 3.60 -11.18 4.74
C LEU A 7 2.75 -9.90 4.69
N LYS A 8 1.93 -9.67 5.73
CA LYS A 8 1.10 -8.48 5.87
C LYS A 8 1.91 -7.21 6.13
N ASP A 9 2.98 -7.28 6.92
CA ASP A 9 3.84 -6.13 7.20
C ASP A 9 4.67 -5.74 5.97
N LEU A 10 5.14 -6.74 5.22
CA LEU A 10 5.80 -6.51 3.93
C LEU A 10 4.84 -5.89 2.91
N GLU A 11 3.61 -6.40 2.81
CA GLU A 11 2.59 -5.82 1.94
C GLU A 11 2.27 -4.38 2.33
N LYS A 12 2.07 -4.11 3.64
CA LYS A 12 1.84 -2.75 4.15
C LYS A 12 2.99 -1.82 3.80
N LEU A 13 4.24 -2.23 4.04
CA LEU A 13 5.42 -1.44 3.73
C LEU A 13 5.50 -1.12 2.23
N TYR A 14 5.27 -2.12 1.40
CA TYR A 14 5.31 -1.95 -0.06
C TYR A 14 4.23 -1.00 -0.57
N ILE A 15 2.99 -1.17 -0.10
CA ILE A 15 1.87 -0.27 -0.46
C ILE A 15 2.14 1.16 -0.02
N THR A 16 2.65 1.33 1.22
CA THR A 16 3.00 2.65 1.74
C THR A 16 4.05 3.32 0.87
N LYS A 17 5.13 2.59 0.54
CA LYS A 17 6.20 3.09 -0.33
C LYS A 17 5.67 3.53 -1.69
N VAL A 18 4.84 2.70 -2.35
CA VAL A 18 4.29 3.05 -3.67
C VAL A 18 3.33 4.25 -3.59
N LEU A 19 2.57 4.39 -2.50
CA LEU A 19 1.73 5.56 -2.26
C LEU A 19 2.59 6.83 -2.13
N GLU A 20 3.66 6.79 -1.34
CA GLU A 20 4.58 7.91 -1.14
C GLU A 20 5.28 8.31 -2.45
N GLU A 21 5.82 7.34 -3.20
CA GLU A 21 6.46 7.56 -4.51
C GLU A 21 5.53 8.22 -5.53
N ASN A 22 4.22 7.98 -5.41
CA ASN A 22 3.19 8.58 -6.26
C ASN A 22 2.53 9.82 -5.64
N GLY A 23 3.04 10.35 -4.53
CA GLY A 23 2.47 11.52 -3.85
C GLY A 23 1.01 11.31 -3.42
N TRP A 24 0.70 10.12 -2.92
CA TRP A 24 -0.66 9.70 -2.53
C TRP A 24 -1.69 9.70 -3.67
N ASN A 25 -1.24 9.71 -4.93
CA ASN A 25 -2.12 9.50 -6.07
C ASN A 25 -2.55 8.03 -6.14
N LYS A 26 -3.68 7.73 -5.50
CA LYS A 26 -4.22 6.36 -5.36
C LYS A 26 -4.51 5.68 -6.71
N MET A 27 -4.78 6.45 -7.77
CA MET A 27 -4.97 5.88 -9.12
C MET A 27 -3.63 5.38 -9.68
N LYS A 28 -2.59 6.21 -9.67
CA LYS A 28 -1.26 5.82 -10.14
C LYS A 28 -0.65 4.71 -9.28
N ALA A 29 -0.80 4.80 -7.96
CA ALA A 29 -0.33 3.77 -7.05
C ALA A 29 -0.99 2.41 -7.31
N ALA A 30 -2.30 2.37 -7.57
CA ALA A 30 -3.01 1.13 -7.92
C ALA A 30 -2.51 0.53 -9.24
N GLN A 31 -2.25 1.38 -10.25
CA GLN A 31 -1.65 0.96 -11.52
C GLN A 31 -0.24 0.38 -11.31
N ASN A 32 0.60 1.05 -10.52
CA ASN A 32 1.97 0.57 -10.22
C ASN A 32 1.96 -0.76 -9.43
N LEU A 33 0.99 -0.93 -8.52
CA LEU A 33 0.80 -2.17 -7.76
C LEU A 33 0.14 -3.29 -8.57
N GLY A 34 -0.36 -3.02 -9.78
CA GLY A 34 -1.06 -4.01 -10.61
C GLY A 34 -2.40 -4.47 -10.02
N ILE A 35 -3.05 -3.63 -9.20
CA ILE A 35 -4.34 -3.95 -8.55
C ILE A 35 -5.41 -2.93 -8.92
N ASP A 36 -6.67 -3.32 -8.78
CA ASP A 36 -7.77 -2.36 -8.90
C ASP A 36 -7.75 -1.34 -7.75
N ARG A 37 -8.22 -0.12 -8.04
CA ARG A 37 -8.31 0.96 -7.05
C ARG A 37 -9.10 0.55 -5.82
N LYS A 38 -10.22 -0.18 -5.97
CA LYS A 38 -11.04 -0.66 -4.84
C LYS A 38 -10.24 -1.54 -3.89
N THR A 39 -9.35 -2.37 -4.42
CA THR A 39 -8.44 -3.22 -3.64
C THR A 39 -7.45 -2.36 -2.87
N LEU A 40 -6.84 -1.36 -3.52
CA LEU A 40 -5.94 -0.42 -2.84
C LEU A 40 -6.64 0.33 -1.71
N TYR A 41 -7.84 0.87 -1.94
CA TYR A 41 -8.63 1.54 -0.89
C TYR A 41 -8.93 0.62 0.31
N LYS A 42 -9.27 -0.64 0.05
CA LYS A 42 -9.50 -1.62 1.11
C LYS A 42 -8.21 -1.83 1.93
N LYS A 43 -7.07 -2.04 1.27
CA LYS A 43 -5.78 -2.24 1.95
C LYS A 43 -5.33 -1.00 2.72
N ILE A 44 -5.54 0.21 2.20
CA ILE A 44 -5.26 1.47 2.92
C ILE A 44 -6.04 1.51 4.24
N ARG A 45 -7.33 1.17 4.22
CA ARG A 45 -8.17 1.10 5.43
C ARG A 45 -7.76 -0.04 6.36
N GLU A 46 -7.51 -1.23 5.84
CA GLU A 46 -7.10 -2.40 6.63
C GLU A 46 -5.77 -2.16 7.35
N TYR A 47 -4.87 -1.36 6.76
CA TYR A 47 -3.57 -1.03 7.33
C TYR A 47 -3.51 0.28 8.11
N GLY A 48 -4.62 1.04 8.16
CA GLY A 48 -4.67 2.34 8.84
C GLY A 48 -3.67 3.34 8.27
N LEU A 49 -3.57 3.40 6.94
CA LEU A 49 -2.69 4.35 6.24
C LEU A 49 -3.38 5.70 5.97
N GLU A 50 -4.67 5.83 6.26
CA GLU A 50 -5.49 7.05 6.18
C GLU A 50 -6.43 7.12 7.39
#